data_AF-A0A6I1FJG9-F1
#
_entry.id   AF-A0A6I1FJG9-F1
#
_cell.length_a   1.000
_cell.length_b   1.000
_cell.length_c   1.000
_cell.angle_alpha   90.00
_cell.angle_beta   90.00
_cell.angle_gamma   90.00
#
_symmetry.space_group_name_H-M   'P 1'
#
loop_
_entity.id
_entity.type
_entity.pdbx_description
1 polymer ?
#
loop_
_entity_poly.entity_id
_entity_poly.type
_entity_poly.pdbx_seq_one_letter_code
_entity_poly.pdbx_strand_id
1 'polypeptide(L)' 'MDKDHQGHKNFLEEQLQWCKEQDRILEEMNVKLHEMKRIAEYAREHELNSAEINELNGQLNELRREVHFLEKQLRSVVH' A
#
# COMPACT_ATOMS: atom_id res chain seq x y z
N MET A 1 -39.56 15.72 -1.51
CA MET A 1 -38.39 16.46 -1.99
C MET A 1 -37.19 16.26 -1.07
N ASP A 2 -37.31 16.40 0.26
CA ASP A 2 -36.16 16.25 1.20
C ASP A 2 -35.56 14.85 1.36
N LYS A 3 -36.36 13.77 1.34
CA LYS A 3 -35.84 12.41 1.54
C LYS A 3 -34.84 11.96 0.45
N ASP A 4 -35.04 12.46 -0.77
CA ASP A 4 -34.20 12.12 -1.92
C ASP A 4 -32.83 12.81 -1.85
N HIS A 5 -32.80 14.04 -1.32
CA HIS A 5 -31.58 14.81 -1.11
C HIS A 5 -30.75 14.24 0.04
N GLN A 6 -31.42 13.79 1.12
CA GLN A 6 -30.74 13.14 2.24
C GLN A 6 -30.16 11.78 1.85
N GLY A 7 -30.89 10.99 1.06
CA GLY A 7 -30.40 9.71 0.54
C GLY A 7 -29.18 9.89 -0.37
N HIS A 8 -29.23 10.87 -1.29
CA HIS A 8 -28.10 11.18 -2.17
C HIS A 8 -26.88 11.67 -1.39
N LYS A 9 -27.08 12.51 -0.37
CA LYS A 9 -25.98 12.96 0.50
C LYS A 9 -25.32 11.79 1.23
N ASN A 10 -26.10 10.91 1.85
CA ASN A 10 -25.57 9.74 2.57
C ASN A 10 -24.76 8.83 1.63
N PHE A 11 -25.27 8.59 0.41
CA PHE A 11 -24.56 7.83 -0.61
C PHE A 11 -23.21 8.48 -0.97
N LEU A 12 -23.17 9.79 -1.19
CA LEU A 12 -21.91 10.50 -1.50
C LEU A 12 -20.92 10.47 -0.32
N GLU A 13 -21.41 10.54 0.91
CA GLU A 13 -20.57 10.40 2.11
C GLU A 13 -19.95 9.01 2.21
N GLU A 14 -20.71 7.95 1.93
CA GLU A 14 -20.21 6.58 1.87
C GLU A 14 -19.14 6.41 0.78
N GLN A 15 -19.40 6.93 -0.44
CA GLN A 15 -18.42 6.91 -1.54
C GLN A 15 -17.14 7.67 -1.17
N LEU A 16 -17.27 8.81 -0.48
CA LEU A 16 -16.11 9.58 -0.04
C LEU A 16 -15.27 8.84 1.00
N GLN A 17 -15.91 8.17 1.97
CA GLN A 17 -15.19 7.36 2.95
C GLN A 17 -14.50 6.16 2.29
N TRP A 18 -15.16 5.54 1.32
CA TRP A 18 -14.59 4.46 0.52
C TRP A 18 -13.33 4.90 -0.22
N CYS A 19 -13.36 6.03 -0.94
CA CYS A 19 -12.17 6.57 -1.63
C CYS A 19 -11.03 6.86 -0.64
N LYS A 20 -11.34 7.45 0.52
CA LYS A 20 -10.32 7.77 1.53
C LYS A 20 -9.61 6.53 2.05
N GLU A 21 -10.34 5.43 2.24
CA GLU A 21 -9.73 4.17 2.69
C GLU A 21 -8.83 3.57 1.61
N GLN A 22 -9.23 3.65 0.34
CA GLN A 22 -8.38 3.23 -0.77
C GLN A 22 -7.11 4.06 -0.87
N ASP A 23 -7.23 5.38 -0.80
CA ASP A 23 -6.09 6.30 -0.84
C ASP A 23 -5.10 5.99 0.30
N ARG A 24 -5.60 5.70 1.51
CA ARG A 24 -4.76 5.31 2.64
C ARG A 24 -3.96 4.05 2.36
N ILE A 25 -4.61 3.01 1.82
CA ILE A 25 -3.94 1.74 1.48
C ILE A 25 -2.88 1.96 0.39
N LEU A 26 -3.20 2.76 -0.62
CA LEU A 26 -2.27 3.10 -1.71
C LEU A 26 -1.04 3.87 -1.21
N GLU A 27 -1.23 4.83 -0.30
CA GLU A 27 -0.11 5.55 0.31
C GLU A 27 0.80 4.61 1.11
N GLU A 28 0.22 3.67 1.87
CA GLU A 28 1.01 2.69 2.62
C GLU A 28 1.81 1.77 1.68
N MET A 29 1.20 1.32 0.57
CA MET A 29 1.91 0.57 -0.46
C MET A 29 3.05 1.39 -1.07
N ASN A 30 2.80 2.66 -1.36
CA ASN A 30 3.79 3.56 -1.95
C ASN A 30 5.03 3.71 -1.06
N VAL A 31 4.84 3.89 0.25
CA VAL A 31 5.95 3.95 1.23
C VAL A 31 6.78 2.67 1.19
N LYS A 32 6.14 1.49 1.22
CA LYS A 32 6.85 0.20 1.21
C LYS A 32 7.61 -0.03 -0.09
N LEU A 33 7.03 0.34 -1.23
CA LEU A 33 7.69 0.24 -2.54
C LEU A 33 8.91 1.19 -2.63
N HIS A 34 8.83 2.38 -2.05
CA HIS A 34 9.97 3.28 -1.94
C HIS A 34 11.07 2.70 -1.05
N GLU A 35 10.72 2.02 0.05
CA GLU A 35 11.71 1.34 0.90
C GLU A 35 12.41 0.20 0.13
N MET A 36 11.66 -0.61 -0.62
CA MET A 36 12.23 -1.65 -1.49
C MET A 36 13.21 -1.07 -2.52
N LYS A 37 12.84 0.06 -3.12
CA LYS A 37 13.71 0.78 -4.07
C LYS A 37 15.00 1.22 -3.40
N ARG A 38 14.93 1.80 -2.19
CA ARG A 38 16.12 2.23 -1.43
C ARG A 38 17.06 1.06 -1.12
N ILE A 39 16.52 -0.11 -0.76
CA ILE A 39 17.32 -1.32 -0.55
C ILE A 39 18.03 -1.74 -1.84
N ALA A 40 17.33 -1.74 -2.97
CA ALA A 40 17.92 -2.11 -4.26
C ALA A 40 19.00 -1.12 -4.72
N GLU A 41 18.79 0.18 -4.51
CA GLU A 41 19.78 1.22 -4.79
C GLU A 41 21.02 1.06 -3.90
N TYR A 42 20.83 0.83 -2.60
CA TYR A 42 21.93 0.56 -1.66
C TYR A 42 22.75 -0.66 -2.10
N ALA A 43 22.09 -1.77 -2.44
CA ALA A 43 22.75 -2.99 -2.88
C ALA A 43 23.48 -2.85 -4.22
N ARG A 44 23.08 -1.91 -5.08
CA ARG A 44 23.78 -1.59 -6.33
C ARG A 44 25.07 -0.81 -6.08
N GLU A 45 25.07 0.05 -5.06
CA GLU A 45 26.14 1.03 -4.83
C GLU A 45 27.24 0.52 -3.88
N HIS A 46 27.00 -0.58 -3.18
CA HIS A 46 27.92 -1.13 -2.18
C HIS A 46 28.35 -2.55 -2.56
N GLU A 47 29.61 -2.87 -2.28
CA GLU A 47 30.08 -4.25 -2.30
C GLU A 47 29.60 -4.97 -1.04
N LEU A 48 28.60 -5.82 -1.20
CA LEU A 48 27.97 -6.54 -0.09
C LEU A 48 28.55 -7.94 0.06
N ASN A 49 28.75 -8.36 1.30
CA ASN A 49 29.06 -9.74 1.61
C ASN A 49 27.80 -10.62 1.63
N SER A 50 27.98 -11.94 1.68
CA SER A 50 26.85 -12.88 1.63
C SER A 50 25.86 -12.74 2.80
N ALA A 51 26.31 -12.32 3.99
CA ALA A 51 25.42 -12.10 5.12
C ALA A 51 24.55 -10.85 4.91
N GLU A 52 25.14 -9.76 4.41
CA GLU A 52 24.41 -8.53 4.07
C GLU A 52 23.40 -8.76 2.94
N ILE A 53 23.78 -9.52 1.91
CA ILE A 53 22.87 -9.89 0.82
C ILE A 53 21.68 -10.68 1.36
N ASN A 54 21.90 -11.63 2.26
CA ASN A 54 20.82 -12.41 2.87
C ASN A 54 19.87 -11.54 3.71
N GLU A 55 20.43 -10.60 4.47
CA GLU A 55 19.66 -9.65 5.28
C GLU A 55 18.77 -8.75 4.41
N LEU A 56 19.34 -8.11 3.38
CA LEU A 56 18.58 -7.25 2.47
C LEU A 56 17.50 -8.03 1.71
N ASN A 57 17.79 -9.27 1.31
CA ASN A 57 16.79 -10.15 0.71
C ASN A 57 15.67 -10.52 1.70
N GLY A 58 15.99 -10.69 2.99
CA GLY A 58 14.99 -10.85 4.04
C GLY A 58 14.04 -9.66 4.11
N GLN A 59 14.60 -8.45 4.19
CA GLN A 59 13.83 -7.20 4.23
C GLN A 59 12.95 -7.01 2.98
N LEU A 60 13.48 -7.27 1.77
CA LEU A 60 12.71 -7.22 0.53
C LEU A 60 11.56 -8.22 0.52
N ASN A 61 11.77 -9.43 1.07
CA ASN A 61 10.73 -10.44 1.14
C ASN A 61 9.60 -10.07 2.09
N GLU A 62 9.91 -9.47 3.24
CA GLU A 62 8.89 -8.98 4.17
C GLU A 62 8.11 -7.81 3.56
N LEU A 63 8.78 -6.80 3.00
CA LEU A 63 8.12 -5.69 2.30
C LEU A 63 7.21 -6.18 1.17
N ARG A 64 7.64 -7.19 0.40
CA ARG A 64 6.82 -7.81 -0.64
C ARG A 64 5.56 -8.47 -0.08
N ARG A 65 5.65 -9.16 1.07
CA ARG A 65 4.50 -9.78 1.73
C ARG A 65 3.50 -8.71 2.19
N GLU A 66 4.00 -7.63 2.78
CA GLU A 66 3.17 -6.52 3.24
C GLU A 66 2.46 -5.81 2.09
N VAL A 67 3.17 -5.51 0.98
CA VAL A 67 2.55 -4.95 -0.23
C VAL A 67 1.48 -5.89 -0.76
N HIS A 68 1.74 -7.19 -0.84
CA HIS A 68 0.76 -8.16 -1.32
C HIS A 68 -0.48 -8.26 -0.41
N PHE A 69 -0.29 -8.09 0.91
CA PHE A 69 -1.40 -8.03 1.85
C PHE A 69 -2.26 -6.77 1.65
N LEU A 70 -1.63 -5.61 1.43
CA LEU A 70 -2.31 -4.35 1.13
C LEU A 70 -3.06 -4.41 -0.22
N GLU A 71 -2.45 -5.02 -1.25
CA GLU A 71 -3.13 -5.27 -2.53
C GLU A 71 -4.40 -6.10 -2.37
N LYS A 72 -4.37 -7.12 -1.50
CA LYS A 72 -5.55 -7.94 -1.18
C LYS A 72 -6.62 -7.11 -0.49
N GLN A 73 -6.23 -6.28 0.49
CA GLN A 73 -7.17 -5.37 1.16
C GLN A 73 -7.82 -4.42 0.16
N LEU A 74 -7.02 -3.76 -0.70
CA LEU A 74 -7.53 -2.85 -1.72
C LEU A 74 -8.55 -3.53 -2.63
N ARG A 75 -8.26 -4.75 -3.10
CA ARG A 75 -9.19 -5.53 -3.93
C ARG A 75 -10.45 -5.96 -3.18
N SER A 76 -10.36 -6.21 -1.88
CA SER A 76 -11.53 -6.56 -1.06
C SER A 76 -12.40 -5.36 -0.71
N VAL A 77 -11.85 -4.14 -0.73
CA VAL A 77 -12.59 -2.89 -0.55
C VAL A 77 -13.42 -2.57 -1.79
N VAL A 78 -13.05 -3.07 -2.98
CA VAL A 78 -13.87 -2.97 -4.19
C VAL A 78 -15.02 -3.99 -4.11
N HIS A 79 -16.21 -3.51 -3.73
CA HIS A 79 -17.47 -4.27 -3.81
C HIS A 79 -18.33 -3.81 -4.97
#